data_AF-A0A699UJU8-F1
#
_entry.id   AF-A0A699UJU8-F1
#
_cell.length_a   1.000
_cell.length_b   1.000
_cell.length_c   1.000
_cell.angle_alpha   90.00
_cell.angle_beta   90.00
_cell.angle_gamma   90.00
#
_symmetry.space_group_name_H-M   'P 1'
#
loop_
_entity.id
_entity.type
_entity.pdbx_description
1 polymer ?
#
loop_
_entity_poly.entity_id
_entity_poly.type
_entity_poly.pdbx_seq_one_letter_code
_entity_poly.pdbx_strand_id
1 'polypeptide(L)'
;VKWLPLAEFWYNTNFHSAINTTPYEAVYCQTPPIHVPYTSGGDSRVENVDGTLSSREEAINMLKFHMKRAQDKMKSQTNKHTTDREFEEDVESTTFKGGWTTSLQTYGDIREKVGKAQQQASYVCADTLDQQT
;
A
#
# COMPACT_ATOMS: atom_id res chain seq x y z
N VAL A 1 20.92 3.05 -23.26
CA VAL A 1 20.24 2.63 -22.00
C VAL A 1 19.88 3.88 -21.19
N LYS A 2 18.93 4.72 -21.66
CA LYS A 2 18.68 6.07 -21.08
C LYS A 2 17.84 6.05 -19.79
N TRP A 3 17.00 5.02 -19.61
CA TRP A 3 16.00 4.95 -18.54
C TRP A 3 16.21 3.82 -17.52
N LEU A 4 17.36 3.14 -17.55
CA LEU A 4 17.63 2.04 -16.63
C LEU A 4 17.64 2.48 -15.15
N PRO A 5 18.30 3.60 -14.78
CA PRO A 5 18.26 4.07 -13.39
C PRO A 5 16.84 4.40 -12.91
N LEU A 6 16.00 4.89 -13.84
CA LEU A 6 14.60 5.17 -13.55
C LEU A 6 13.82 3.87 -13.31
N ALA A 7 14.04 2.84 -14.14
CA ALA A 7 13.41 1.53 -13.96
C ALA A 7 13.82 0.88 -12.63
N GLU A 8 15.10 0.96 -12.27
CA GLU A 8 15.62 0.47 -10.99
C GLU A 8 14.99 1.22 -9.81
N PHE A 9 14.94 2.55 -9.87
CA PHE A 9 14.27 3.37 -8.86
C PHE A 9 12.79 2.97 -8.70
N TRP A 10 12.07 2.81 -9.82
CA TRP A 10 10.66 2.38 -9.79
C TRP A 10 10.50 0.98 -9.18
N TYR A 11 11.37 0.03 -9.52
CA TYR A 11 11.31 -1.31 -8.93
C TYR A 11 11.52 -1.28 -7.41
N ASN A 12 12.47 -0.49 -6.92
CA ASN A 12 12.84 -0.42 -5.50
C ASN A 12 11.81 0.31 -4.63
N THR A 13 11.12 1.30 -5.18
CA THR A 13 10.18 2.16 -4.43
C THR A 13 8.73 1.69 -4.49
N ASN A 14 8.41 0.67 -5.30
CA ASN A 14 7.06 0.12 -5.38
C ASN A 14 6.89 -1.11 -4.49
N PHE A 15 5.64 -1.40 -4.14
CA PHE A 15 5.30 -2.53 -3.28
C PHE A 15 5.45 -3.88 -3.99
N HIS A 16 6.07 -4.84 -3.32
CA HIS A 16 6.23 -6.22 -3.80
C HIS A 16 5.49 -7.21 -2.90
N SER A 17 4.52 -7.93 -3.46
CA SER A 17 3.68 -8.88 -2.73
C SER A 17 4.45 -10.08 -2.16
N ALA A 18 5.61 -10.43 -2.72
CA ALA A 18 6.42 -11.54 -2.22
C ALA A 18 7.09 -11.25 -0.87
N ILE A 19 7.42 -9.97 -0.60
CA ILE A 19 8.08 -9.53 0.64
C ILE A 19 7.16 -8.66 1.52
N ASN A 20 5.96 -8.34 1.06
CA ASN A 20 4.98 -7.48 1.73
C ASN A 20 5.52 -6.08 2.14
N THR A 21 6.49 -5.56 1.39
CA THR A 21 7.08 -4.22 1.59
C THR A 21 7.73 -3.75 0.28
N THR A 22 8.29 -2.54 0.26
CA THR A 22 9.15 -2.08 -0.84
C THR A 22 10.59 -2.55 -0.62
N PRO A 23 11.34 -2.95 -1.66
CA PRO A 23 12.76 -3.28 -1.52
C PRO A 23 13.59 -2.16 -0.89
N TYR A 24 13.24 -0.90 -1.16
CA TYR A 24 13.85 0.26 -0.53
C TYR A 24 13.66 0.25 1.01
N GLU A 25 12.42 0.05 1.48
CA GLU A 25 12.14 -0.09 2.91
C GLU A 25 12.86 -1.29 3.52
N ALA A 26 12.90 -2.42 2.81
CA ALA A 26 13.57 -3.62 3.30
C ALA A 26 15.08 -3.43 3.50
N VAL A 27 15.73 -2.62 2.67
CA VAL A 27 17.18 -2.38 2.72
C VAL A 27 17.53 -1.24 3.67
N TYR A 28 16.77 -0.15 3.64
CA TYR A 28 17.11 1.09 4.34
C TYR A 28 16.26 1.37 5.58
N CYS A 29 15.21 0.58 5.82
CA CYS A 29 14.24 0.81 6.90
C CYS A 29 13.61 2.21 6.88
N GLN A 30 13.50 2.80 5.68
CA GLN A 30 12.97 4.13 5.45
C GLN A 30 11.85 4.07 4.43
N THR A 31 10.85 4.93 4.57
CA THR A 31 9.80 5.08 3.57
C THR A 31 10.41 5.59 2.25
N PRO A 32 9.99 5.03 1.10
CA PRO A 32 10.53 5.44 -0.18
C PRO A 32 10.11 6.87 -0.50
N PRO A 33 10.97 7.65 -1.18
CA PRO A 33 10.65 9.01 -1.58
C PRO A 33 9.45 9.02 -2.55
N ILE A 34 8.52 9.95 -2.32
CA ILE A 34 7.30 10.08 -3.13
C ILE A 34 7.64 10.62 -4.52
N HIS A 35 7.10 9.98 -5.55
CA HIS A 35 7.20 10.47 -6.91
C HIS A 35 6.24 11.64 -7.14
N VAL A 36 6.77 12.83 -7.44
CA VAL A 36 5.99 14.00 -7.85
C VAL A 36 5.89 14.01 -9.38
N PRO A 37 4.68 13.85 -9.97
CA PRO A 37 4.50 13.87 -11.42
C PRO A 37 4.85 15.23 -12.02
N TYR A 38 5.58 15.21 -13.12
CA TYR A 38 5.80 16.42 -13.92
C TYR A 38 4.52 16.84 -14.66
N THR A 39 4.17 18.12 -14.60
CA THR A 39 3.03 18.69 -15.33
C THR A 39 3.55 19.62 -16.42
N SER A 40 3.29 19.28 -17.69
CA SER A 40 3.77 20.07 -18.83
C SER A 40 3.24 21.51 -18.79
N GLY A 41 4.14 22.46 -19.04
CA GLY A 41 3.82 23.89 -19.16
C GLY A 41 4.05 24.75 -17.91
N GLY A 42 4.61 24.20 -16.82
CA GLY A 42 4.81 24.93 -15.55
C GLY A 42 6.24 24.96 -14.99
N ASP A 43 6.99 23.84 -15.01
CA ASP A 43 8.16 23.74 -14.12
C ASP A 43 9.51 24.13 -14.75
N SER A 44 9.59 24.30 -16.07
CA SER A 44 10.84 24.74 -16.72
C SER A 44 10.62 25.74 -17.84
N ARG A 45 11.39 26.83 -17.81
CA ARG A 45 11.45 27.85 -18.88
C ARG A 45 12.33 27.45 -20.05
N VAL A 46 13.07 26.34 -19.91
CA VAL A 46 14.03 25.84 -20.90
C VAL A 46 13.44 24.66 -21.65
N GLU A 47 13.18 24.83 -22.95
CA GLU A 47 12.49 23.85 -23.81
C GLU A 47 13.15 22.46 -23.79
N ASN A 48 14.48 22.38 -23.82
CA ASN A 48 15.18 21.09 -23.76
C ASN A 48 14.93 20.33 -22.43
N VAL A 49 14.87 21.07 -21.31
CA VAL A 49 14.62 20.48 -20.00
C VAL A 49 13.17 20.00 -19.93
N ASP A 50 12.22 20.81 -20.42
CA ASP A 50 10.81 20.43 -20.51
C ASP A 50 10.58 19.17 -21.36
N GLY A 51 11.21 19.08 -22.53
CA GLY A 51 11.15 17.88 -23.38
C GLY A 51 11.74 16.64 -22.71
N THR A 52 12.82 16.79 -21.94
CA THR A 52 13.43 15.68 -21.19
C THR A 52 12.54 15.21 -20.04
N LEU A 53 11.91 16.14 -19.31
CA LEU A 53 10.97 15.83 -18.22
C LEU A 53 9.71 15.14 -18.76
N SER A 54 9.17 15.62 -19.88
CA SER A 54 8.04 14.98 -20.57
C SER A 54 8.38 13.56 -21.01
N SER A 55 9.55 13.35 -21.62
CA SER A 55 10.03 12.00 -22.01
C SER A 55 10.21 11.08 -20.80
N ARG A 56 10.60 11.61 -19.64
CA ARG A 56 10.72 10.85 -18.40
C ARG A 56 9.36 10.36 -17.93
N GLU A 57 8.34 11.20 -17.93
CA GLU A 57 6.96 10.81 -17.56
C GLU A 57 6.39 9.74 -18.48
N GLU A 58 6.65 9.82 -19.79
CA GLU A 58 6.26 8.76 -20.72
C GLU A 58 6.90 7.41 -20.35
N ALA A 59 8.19 7.41 -20.01
CA ALA A 59 8.89 6.21 -19.55
C ALA A 59 8.29 5.65 -18.25
N ILE A 60 7.92 6.53 -17.32
CA ILE A 60 7.26 6.16 -16.06
C ILE A 60 5.91 5.50 -16.32
N ASN A 61 5.11 6.05 -17.23
CA ASN A 61 3.81 5.50 -17.58
C ASN A 61 3.93 4.11 -18.22
N MET A 62 4.93 3.90 -19.09
CA MET A 62 5.23 2.57 -19.62
C MET A 62 5.60 1.58 -18.52
N LEU A 63 6.48 1.97 -17.58
CA LEU A 63 6.87 1.12 -16.45
C LEU A 63 5.66 0.72 -15.58
N LYS A 64 4.81 1.69 -15.23
CA LYS A 64 3.58 1.44 -14.47
C LYS A 64 2.66 0.45 -15.19
N PHE A 65 2.46 0.63 -16.48
CA PHE A 65 1.64 -0.28 -17.29
C PHE A 65 2.17 -1.72 -17.27
N HIS A 66 3.47 -1.90 -17.51
CA HIS A 66 4.08 -3.23 -17.53
C HIS A 66 4.09 -3.90 -16.16
N MET A 67 4.37 -3.17 -15.08
CA MET A 67 4.32 -3.70 -13.72
C MET A 67 2.91 -4.13 -13.34
N LYS A 68 1.91 -3.29 -13.62
CA LYS A 68 0.50 -3.61 -13.36
C LYS A 68 0.07 -4.88 -14.11
N ARG A 69 0.42 -4.97 -15.39
CA ARG A 69 0.17 -6.16 -16.22
C ARG A 69 0.83 -7.42 -15.65
N ALA A 70 2.05 -7.32 -15.14
CA ALA A 70 2.74 -8.44 -14.50
C ALA A 70 2.02 -8.88 -13.22
N GLN A 71 1.62 -7.93 -12.37
CA GLN A 71 0.83 -8.21 -11.15
C GLN A 71 -0.50 -8.88 -11.48
N ASP A 72 -1.21 -8.40 -12.48
CA ASP A 72 -2.50 -8.96 -12.89
C ASP A 72 -2.33 -10.38 -13.45
N LYS A 73 -1.24 -10.65 -14.19
CA LYS A 73 -0.89 -12.01 -14.62
C LYS A 73 -0.61 -12.93 -13.43
N MET A 74 0.17 -12.48 -12.44
CA MET A 74 0.45 -13.27 -11.24
C MET A 74 -0.83 -13.61 -10.45
N LYS A 75 -1.74 -12.63 -10.31
CA LYS A 75 -3.06 -12.84 -9.70
C LYS A 75 -3.89 -13.85 -10.48
N SER A 76 -3.97 -13.71 -11.81
CA SER A 76 -4.71 -14.65 -12.66
C SER A 76 -4.18 -16.08 -12.57
N GLN A 77 -2.86 -16.27 -12.54
CA GLN A 77 -2.26 -17.59 -12.37
C GLN A 77 -2.54 -18.18 -10.99
N THR A 78 -2.46 -17.37 -9.94
CA THR A 78 -2.77 -17.80 -8.57
C THR A 78 -4.23 -18.23 -8.47
N ASN A 79 -5.16 -17.38 -8.92
CA ASN A 79 -6.60 -17.64 -8.86
C ASN A 79 -7.03 -18.87 -9.65
N LYS A 80 -6.31 -19.24 -10.72
CA LYS A 80 -6.59 -20.48 -11.47
C LYS A 80 -6.45 -21.74 -10.60
N HIS A 81 -5.59 -21.69 -9.58
CA HIS A 81 -5.33 -22.81 -8.67
C HIS A 81 -6.03 -22.69 -7.32
N THR A 82 -6.71 -21.57 -7.06
CA THR A 82 -7.50 -21.35 -5.84
C THR A 82 -8.98 -21.65 -6.12
N THR A 83 -9.62 -22.50 -5.31
CA THR A 83 -11.07 -22.72 -5.36
C THR A 83 -11.74 -21.86 -4.29
N ASP A 84 -12.80 -21.13 -4.64
CA ASP A 84 -13.65 -20.48 -3.65
C ASP A 84 -14.32 -21.56 -2.78
N ARG A 85 -14.01 -21.54 -1.49
CA ARG A 85 -14.64 -22.41 -0.49
C ARG A 85 -15.44 -21.53 0.44
N GLU A 86 -16.75 -21.68 0.40
CA GLU A 86 -17.63 -21.10 1.39
C GLU A 86 -17.57 -22.00 2.62
N PHE A 87 -17.07 -21.45 3.73
CA PHE A 87 -17.20 -22.11 5.03
C PHE A 87 -18.58 -21.74 5.55
N GLU A 88 -19.49 -22.71 5.55
CA GLU A 88 -20.70 -22.62 6.35
C GLU A 88 -20.21 -22.69 7.81
N GLU A 89 -20.24 -21.56 8.51
CA GLU A 89 -20.09 -21.58 9.96
C GLU A 89 -21.31 -22.32 10.49
N ASP A 90 -21.14 -23.60 10.82
CA ASP A 90 -22.03 -24.27 11.76
C ASP A 90 -21.92 -23.53 13.09
N VAL A 91 -22.63 -22.42 13.21
CA VAL A 91 -22.94 -21.76 14.49
C VAL A 91 -23.97 -22.65 15.18
N GLU A 92 -23.61 -23.90 15.44
CA GLU A 92 -24.29 -24.69 16.44
C GLU A 92 -23.99 -23.97 17.74
N SER A 93 -25.00 -23.26 18.25
CA SER A 93 -25.04 -22.74 19.61
C SER A 93 -25.00 -23.93 20.57
N THR A 94 -23.84 -24.58 20.66
CA THR A 94 -23.49 -25.54 21.70
C THR A 94 -23.42 -24.74 22.99
N THR A 95 -24.62 -24.56 23.56
CA THR A 95 -24.80 -24.08 24.92
C THR A 95 -24.18 -25.14 25.81
N PHE A 96 -22.87 -25.02 26.04
CA PHE A 96 -22.17 -25.81 27.03
C PHE A 96 -22.84 -25.49 28.37
N LYS A 97 -23.46 -26.49 29.02
CA LYS A 97 -24.15 -26.36 30.31
C LYS A 97 -23.20 -26.08 31.50
N GLY A 98 -22.13 -25.32 31.27
CA GLY A 98 -21.19 -24.83 32.26
C GLY A 98 -20.82 -23.40 31.91
N GLY A 99 -21.35 -22.45 32.68
CA GLY A 99 -21.39 -21.04 32.33
C GLY A 99 -20.03 -20.37 32.12
N TRP A 100 -19.93 -19.63 31.03
CA TRP A 100 -19.09 -18.45 30.86
C TRP A 100 -19.88 -17.43 30.03
N THR A 101 -20.92 -16.82 30.60
CA THR A 101 -21.59 -15.67 29.97
C THR A 101 -20.80 -14.38 30.21
N THR A 102 -19.47 -14.44 30.17
CA THR A 102 -18.65 -13.23 30.21
C THR A 102 -18.55 -12.65 28.80
N SER A 103 -19.68 -12.04 28.42
CA SER A 103 -19.74 -10.72 27.83
C SER A 103 -19.22 -10.53 26.39
N LEU A 104 -20.08 -10.85 25.43
CA LEU A 104 -20.09 -10.21 24.11
C LEU A 104 -20.18 -8.66 24.19
N GLN A 105 -20.65 -8.11 25.32
CA GLN A 105 -20.57 -6.68 25.62
C GLN A 105 -19.11 -6.20 25.66
N THR A 106 -18.20 -7.01 26.20
CA THR A 106 -16.77 -6.66 26.34
C THR A 106 -16.06 -6.69 25.00
N TYR A 107 -16.46 -7.56 24.05
CA TYR A 107 -15.89 -7.54 22.70
C TYR A 107 -16.33 -6.31 21.89
N GLY A 108 -17.58 -5.86 22.05
CA GLY A 108 -18.05 -4.58 21.51
C GLY A 108 -17.29 -3.39 22.10
N ASP A 109 -17.13 -3.38 23.42
CA ASP A 109 -16.37 -2.35 24.15
C ASP A 109 -14.89 -2.33 23.78
N ILE A 110 -14.24 -3.49 23.59
CA ILE A 110 -12.84 -3.58 23.16
C ILE A 110 -12.71 -3.05 21.72
N ARG A 111 -13.62 -3.42 20.81
CA ARG A 111 -13.58 -2.94 19.43
C ARG A 111 -13.77 -1.41 19.35
N GLU A 112 -14.67 -0.86 20.15
CA GLU A 112 -14.88 0.59 20.23
C GLU A 112 -13.67 1.31 20.87
N LYS A 113 -13.08 0.73 21.93
CA LYS A 113 -11.88 1.28 22.57
C LYS A 113 -10.64 1.21 21.67
N VAL A 114 -10.45 0.12 20.94
CA VAL A 114 -9.36 -0.02 19.95
C VAL A 114 -9.56 1.00 18.82
N GLY A 115 -10.78 1.16 18.30
CA GLY A 115 -11.09 2.18 17.30
C GLY A 115 -10.79 3.61 17.78
N LYS A 116 -11.20 3.96 19.00
CA LYS A 116 -10.92 5.28 19.60
C LYS A 116 -9.42 5.50 19.86
N ALA A 117 -8.70 4.48 20.34
CA ALA A 117 -7.25 4.56 20.53
C ALA A 117 -6.49 4.77 19.20
N GLN A 118 -6.97 4.14 18.12
CA GLN A 118 -6.38 4.28 16.79
C GLN A 118 -6.66 5.66 16.18
N GLN A 119 -7.84 6.22 16.43
CA GLN A 119 -8.18 7.60 16.06
C GLN A 119 -7.31 8.61 16.84
N GLN A 120 -7.10 8.38 18.14
CA GLN A 120 -6.26 9.22 18.99
C GLN A 120 -4.78 9.19 18.55
N ALA A 121 -4.25 8.01 18.21
CA ALA A 121 -2.88 7.86 17.72
C ALA A 121 -2.66 8.59 16.38
N SER A 122 -3.65 8.58 15.49
CA SER A 122 -3.62 9.34 14.24
C SER A 122 -3.56 10.86 14.50
N TYR A 123 -4.34 11.36 15.45
CA TYR A 123 -4.38 12.78 15.80
C TYR A 123 -3.08 13.26 16.46
N VAL A 124 -2.49 12.47 17.36
CA VAL A 124 -1.21 12.78 18.02
C VAL A 124 -0.04 12.79 17.03
N CYS A 125 -0.04 11.88 16.04
CA CYS A 125 0.95 11.91 14.96
C CYS A 125 0.80 13.14 14.05
N ALA A 126 -0.43 13.62 13.82
CA ALA A 126 -0.67 14.83 13.04
C ALA A 126 -0.23 16.11 13.77
N ASP A 127 -0.49 16.22 15.08
CA ASP A 127 -0.09 17.38 15.90
C ASP A 127 1.44 17.46 16.10
N THR A 128 2.15 16.33 16.08
CA THR A 128 3.63 16.31 16.22
C THR A 128 4.33 16.78 14.93
N LEU A 129 3.65 16.68 13.78
CA LEU A 129 4.15 17.18 12.48
C LEU A 129 3.98 18.71 12.33
N ASP A 130 3.03 19.32 13.05
CA ASP A 130 2.75 20.76 13.00
C ASP A 130 3.65 21.58 13.96
N GLN A 131 4.31 20.92 14.93
CA GLN A 131 5.26 21.54 15.86
C GLN A 131 6.72 21.50 15.38
N GLN A 132 7.00 20.97 14.19
CA GLN A 132 8.35 20.91 13.58
C GLN A 132 8.50 21.79 12.32
N THR A 133 7.53 22.68 12.04
CA THR A 133 7.65 23.77 11.05
C THR A 133 7.77 25.12 11.70
#